data_AF-A0AA51BFI4-F1
#
_entry.id   AF-A0AA51BFI4-F1
#
_cell.length_a   1.000
_cell.length_b   1.000
_cell.length_c   1.000
_cell.angle_alpha   90.00
_cell.angle_beta   90.00
_cell.angle_gamma   90.00
#
_symmetry.space_group_name_H-M   'P 1'
#
loop_
_entity.id
_entity.type
_entity.pdbx_description
1 polymer ?
#
loop_
_entity_poly.entity_id
_entity_poly.type
_entity_poly.pdbx_seq_one_letter_code
_entity_poly.pdbx_strand_id
1 'polypeptide(L)'
;GVKSVCLLDSEELNEIDVKSQFLAPPDKLGENRAVCSLQRARALNPMVEITAETKSVEELPDSYFSTFDIVVATGLKQEQLERINNICRDNGKKFLCGDVWGMFGYMFADLIDHEYSEEIVQHRPAKRGPNNDEKTSVETVTITVKRRAIYVPLQNALSADWTRPELRSRLRRGDPSYFVMK
;
A
#
# COMPACT_ATOMS: atom_id res chain seq x y z
N GLY A 1 -15.52 -4.89 3.91
CA GLY A 1 -14.40 -4.35 4.71
C GLY A 1 -13.37 -5.43 4.88
N VAL A 2 -12.13 -5.07 5.25
CA VAL A 2 -11.14 -6.05 5.70
C VAL A 2 -11.61 -6.73 6.99
N LYS A 3 -10.99 -7.86 7.37
CA LYS A 3 -11.34 -8.56 8.62
C LYS A 3 -11.01 -7.72 9.85
N SER A 4 -9.79 -7.18 9.90
CA SER A 4 -9.27 -6.44 11.05
C SER A 4 -8.25 -5.39 10.62
N VAL A 5 -8.09 -4.33 11.42
CA VAL A 5 -7.05 -3.30 11.28
C VAL A 5 -6.47 -3.02 12.67
N CYS A 6 -5.15 -3.00 12.79
CA CYS A 6 -4.45 -2.51 13.97
C CYS A 6 -3.86 -1.14 13.65
N LEU A 7 -4.18 -0.13 14.45
CA LEU A 7 -3.54 1.18 14.41
C LEU A 7 -2.32 1.14 15.33
N LEU A 8 -1.13 1.34 14.79
CA LEU A 8 0.11 1.37 15.57
C LEU A 8 0.68 2.78 15.52
N ASP A 9 0.70 3.45 16.66
CA ASP A 9 1.31 4.78 16.79
C ASP A 9 1.78 4.96 18.24
N SER A 10 3.06 5.30 18.44
CA SER A 10 3.61 5.55 19.77
C SER A 10 3.51 7.01 20.22
N GLU A 11 3.13 7.91 19.32
CA GLU A 11 3.08 9.35 19.58
C GLU A 11 1.76 9.77 20.25
N GLU A 12 1.83 10.87 20.99
CA GLU A 12 0.67 11.53 21.58
C GLU A 12 0.04 12.52 20.59
N LEU A 13 -1.27 12.73 20.74
CA LEU A 13 -2.02 13.69 19.94
C LEU A 13 -1.60 15.12 20.28
N ASN A 14 -1.09 15.86 19.29
CA ASN A 14 -0.68 17.26 19.44
C ASN A 14 -1.68 18.22 18.75
N GLU A 15 -1.44 19.54 18.91
CA GLU A 15 -2.34 20.57 18.37
C GLU A 15 -2.45 20.61 16.85
N ILE A 16 -1.39 20.20 16.14
CA ILE A 16 -1.40 20.11 14.67
C ILE A 16 -2.27 18.93 14.24
N ASP A 17 -2.12 17.79 14.92
CA ASP A 17 -2.87 16.56 14.63
C ASP A 17 -4.38 16.78 14.79
N VAL A 18 -4.81 17.51 15.82
CA VAL A 18 -6.23 17.84 16.04
C VAL A 18 -6.85 18.57 14.84
N LYS A 19 -6.05 19.32 14.07
CA LYS A 19 -6.51 20.09 12.91
C LYS A 19 -6.45 19.29 11.60
N SER A 20 -5.64 18.23 11.55
CA SER A 20 -5.37 17.46 10.32
C SER A 20 -5.91 16.02 10.36
N GLN A 21 -6.18 15.45 11.53
CA GLN A 21 -6.59 14.07 11.72
C GLN A 21 -8.06 13.96 12.14
N PHE A 22 -8.94 13.60 11.19
CA PHE A 22 -10.38 13.53 11.44
C PHE A 22 -10.80 12.40 12.38
N LEU A 23 -9.97 11.35 12.52
CA LEU A 23 -10.26 10.22 13.43
C LEU A 23 -10.01 10.57 14.90
N ALA A 24 -9.12 11.51 15.17
CA ALA A 24 -8.77 11.92 16.54
C ALA A 24 -9.70 13.05 17.00
N PRO A 25 -10.42 12.89 18.12
CA PRO A 25 -11.24 13.96 18.67
C PRO A 25 -10.40 15.10 19.27
N PRO A 26 -10.78 16.39 19.10
CA PRO A 26 -10.04 17.52 19.67
C PRO A 26 -9.92 17.52 21.21
N ASP A 27 -10.89 16.92 21.90
CA ASP A 27 -10.94 16.78 23.35
C ASP A 27 -9.98 15.71 23.89
N LYS A 28 -9.23 15.05 23.02
CA LYS A 28 -8.28 13.96 23.32
C LYS A 28 -6.82 14.37 23.19
N LEU A 29 -6.54 15.68 23.26
CA LEU A 29 -5.19 16.22 23.21
C LEU A 29 -4.31 15.63 24.33
N GLY A 30 -3.11 15.18 23.98
CA GLY A 30 -2.17 14.53 24.91
C GLY A 30 -2.43 13.03 25.15
N GLU A 31 -3.52 12.47 24.63
CA GLU A 31 -3.71 11.00 24.63
C GLU A 31 -3.05 10.38 23.37
N ASN A 32 -2.72 9.08 23.43
CA ASN A 32 -2.07 8.38 22.32
C ASN A 32 -2.91 8.40 21.02
N ARG A 33 -2.29 8.74 19.88
CA ARG A 33 -2.97 8.93 18.59
C ARG A 33 -3.77 7.72 18.12
N ALA A 34 -3.21 6.52 18.24
CA ALA A 34 -3.88 5.28 17.83
C ALA A 34 -5.11 5.00 18.70
N VAL A 35 -4.98 5.14 20.02
CA VAL A 35 -6.05 4.90 20.99
C VAL A 35 -7.22 5.88 20.79
N CYS A 36 -6.93 7.18 20.66
CA CYS A 36 -7.94 8.22 20.46
C CYS A 36 -8.77 8.01 19.18
N SER A 37 -8.12 7.45 18.15
CA SER A 37 -8.72 7.22 16.84
C SER A 37 -9.67 6.01 16.81
N LEU A 38 -9.59 5.09 17.78
CA LEU A 38 -10.32 3.81 17.78
C LEU A 38 -11.83 3.98 17.63
N GLN A 39 -12.44 4.87 18.42
CA GLN A 39 -13.89 5.00 18.46
C GLN A 39 -14.45 5.46 17.10
N ARG A 40 -13.85 6.50 16.50
CA ARG A 40 -14.27 7.02 15.20
C ARG A 40 -13.95 6.03 14.07
N ALA A 41 -12.80 5.35 14.14
CA ALA A 41 -12.44 4.32 13.16
C ALA A 41 -13.43 3.14 13.16
N ARG A 42 -13.83 2.64 14.35
CA ARG A 42 -14.84 1.58 14.47
C ARG A 42 -16.21 2.01 13.96
N ALA A 43 -16.58 3.27 14.14
CA ALA A 43 -17.86 3.80 13.67
C ALA A 43 -18.01 3.80 12.14
N LEU A 44 -16.90 3.80 11.38
CA LEU A 44 -16.93 3.72 9.92
C LEU A 44 -17.46 2.38 9.41
N ASN A 45 -17.15 1.28 10.12
CA ASN A 45 -17.64 -0.04 9.78
C ASN A 45 -17.58 -0.98 11.00
N PRO A 46 -18.72 -1.22 11.69
CA PRO A 46 -18.78 -2.10 12.86
C PRO A 46 -18.40 -3.57 12.60
N MET A 47 -18.37 -4.00 11.33
CA MET A 47 -17.97 -5.36 10.96
C MET A 47 -16.45 -5.57 10.92
N VAL A 48 -15.66 -4.50 11.04
CA VAL A 48 -14.19 -4.57 11.04
C VAL A 48 -13.69 -4.51 12.49
N GLU A 49 -12.85 -5.46 12.87
CA GLU A 49 -12.18 -5.43 14.17
C GLU A 49 -11.06 -4.39 14.14
N ILE A 50 -11.19 -3.31 14.93
CA ILE A 50 -10.16 -2.27 15.06
C ILE A 50 -9.49 -2.36 16.43
N THR A 51 -8.16 -2.47 16.44
CA THR A 51 -7.32 -2.50 17.63
C THR A 51 -6.25 -1.39 17.56
N ALA A 52 -5.60 -1.09 18.69
CA ALA A 52 -4.52 -0.13 18.76
C ALA A 52 -3.31 -0.74 19.49
N GLU A 53 -2.11 -0.40 19.02
CA GLU A 53 -0.82 -0.68 19.64
C GLU A 53 -0.07 0.65 19.84
N THR A 54 0.50 0.83 21.03
CA THR A 54 1.11 2.10 21.45
C THR A 54 2.62 2.02 21.56
N LYS A 55 3.21 0.82 21.44
CA LYS A 55 4.65 0.66 21.40
C LYS A 55 5.23 1.17 20.10
N SER A 56 6.47 1.65 20.17
CA SER A 56 7.20 2.02 18.96
C SER A 56 7.51 0.77 18.12
N VAL A 57 7.76 0.96 16.83
CA VAL A 57 8.12 -0.15 15.93
C VAL A 57 9.46 -0.80 16.33
N GLU A 58 10.33 -0.08 17.02
CA GLU A 58 11.60 -0.58 17.56
C GLU A 58 11.42 -1.50 18.77
N GLU A 59 10.44 -1.20 19.63
CA GLU A 59 10.16 -1.99 20.83
C GLU A 59 9.45 -3.30 20.53
N LEU A 60 8.82 -3.39 19.36
CA LEU A 60 8.10 -4.58 18.93
C LEU A 60 9.04 -5.63 18.36
N PRO A 61 8.86 -6.92 18.75
CA PRO A 61 9.65 -8.00 18.19
C PRO A 61 9.30 -8.20 16.72
N ASP A 62 10.26 -8.66 15.91
CA ASP A 62 10.05 -8.89 14.48
C ASP A 62 8.87 -9.82 14.18
N SER A 63 8.66 -10.81 15.05
CA SER A 63 7.52 -11.75 14.95
C SER A 63 6.17 -11.05 14.98
N TYR A 64 6.06 -9.85 15.56
CA TYR A 64 4.82 -9.06 15.59
C TYR A 64 4.33 -8.74 14.18
N PHE A 65 5.20 -8.28 13.29
CA PHE A 65 4.80 -7.91 11.93
C PHE A 65 4.34 -9.11 11.10
N SER A 66 4.84 -10.30 11.43
CA SER A 66 4.44 -11.56 10.78
C SER A 66 3.01 -12.02 11.12
N THR A 67 2.35 -11.41 12.12
CA THR A 67 0.97 -11.76 12.46
C THR A 67 -0.06 -11.14 11.50
N PHE A 68 0.36 -10.18 10.67
CA PHE A 68 -0.50 -9.46 9.73
C PHE A 68 -0.36 -10.02 8.31
N ASP A 69 -1.42 -9.92 7.51
CA ASP A 69 -1.38 -10.29 6.09
C ASP A 69 -0.69 -9.21 5.24
N ILE A 70 -0.86 -7.94 5.64
CA ILE A 70 -0.31 -6.75 5.00
C ILE A 70 0.10 -5.76 6.10
N VAL A 71 1.30 -5.20 5.99
CA VAL A 71 1.77 -4.10 6.84
C VAL A 71 1.84 -2.83 6.00
N VAL A 72 1.28 -1.73 6.51
CA VAL A 72 1.30 -0.40 5.89
C VAL A 72 2.02 0.55 6.83
N ALA A 73 3.13 1.12 6.38
CA ALA A 73 3.98 1.98 7.19
C ALA A 73 4.02 3.43 6.67
N THR A 74 3.87 4.40 7.56
CA THR A 74 3.89 5.84 7.26
C THR A 74 4.64 6.57 8.37
N GLY A 75 5.31 7.69 8.05
CA GLY A 75 5.99 8.52 9.07
C GLY A 75 7.16 7.82 9.78
N LEU A 76 7.76 6.81 9.16
CA LEU A 76 8.93 6.09 9.70
C LEU A 76 10.21 6.46 8.94
N LYS A 77 11.35 6.33 9.62
CA LYS A 77 12.68 6.45 9.05
C LYS A 77 12.95 5.30 8.08
N GLN A 78 13.81 5.55 7.10
CA GLN A 78 14.17 4.55 6.08
C GLN A 78 14.64 3.21 6.69
N GLU A 79 15.49 3.24 7.72
CA GLU A 79 16.00 2.02 8.38
C GLU A 79 14.87 1.17 8.99
N GLN A 80 13.85 1.82 9.59
CA GLN A 80 12.68 1.14 10.14
C GLN A 80 11.83 0.53 9.01
N LEU A 81 11.62 1.27 7.92
CA LEU A 81 10.88 0.78 6.75
C LEU A 81 11.56 -0.43 6.11
N GLU A 82 12.88 -0.38 5.93
CA GLU A 82 13.67 -1.49 5.39
C GLU A 82 13.62 -2.72 6.31
N ARG A 83 13.78 -2.53 7.64
CA ARG A 83 13.63 -3.62 8.62
C ARG A 83 12.28 -4.29 8.50
N ILE A 84 11.18 -3.53 8.55
CA ILE A 84 9.82 -4.08 8.50
C ILE A 84 9.55 -4.76 7.16
N ASN A 85 9.98 -4.18 6.04
CA ASN A 85 9.83 -4.79 4.72
C ASN A 85 10.55 -6.14 4.63
N ASN A 86 11.79 -6.23 5.11
CA ASN A 86 12.55 -7.48 5.12
C ASN A 86 11.88 -8.55 5.99
N ILE A 87 11.44 -8.19 7.20
CA ILE A 87 10.68 -9.10 8.08
C ILE A 87 9.41 -9.60 7.38
N CYS A 88 8.67 -8.70 6.73
CA CYS A 88 7.47 -9.08 5.99
C CYS A 88 7.82 -10.06 4.86
N ARG A 89 8.86 -9.76 4.08
CA ARG A 89 9.30 -10.59 2.95
C ARG A 89 9.71 -11.99 3.39
N ASP A 90 10.49 -12.09 4.46
CA ASP A 90 10.97 -13.37 5.03
C ASP A 90 9.81 -14.24 5.54
N ASN A 91 8.69 -13.62 5.92
CA ASN A 91 7.49 -14.30 6.41
C ASN A 91 6.36 -14.38 5.37
N GLY A 92 6.62 -14.04 4.10
CA GLY A 92 5.62 -14.08 3.03
C GLY A 92 4.47 -13.09 3.20
N LYS A 93 4.70 -11.97 3.89
CA LYS A 93 3.72 -10.90 4.15
C LYS A 93 3.91 -9.74 3.19
N LYS A 94 2.80 -9.11 2.79
CA LYS A 94 2.85 -7.97 1.88
C LYS A 94 3.21 -6.72 2.66
N PHE A 95 3.93 -5.81 2.02
CA PHE A 95 4.36 -4.56 2.63
C PHE A 95 4.04 -3.37 1.72
N LEU A 96 3.55 -2.30 2.34
CA LEU A 96 3.32 -1.01 1.70
C LEU A 96 3.94 0.07 2.58
N CYS A 97 4.51 1.11 1.96
CA CYS A 97 4.84 2.33 2.69
C CYS A 97 4.62 3.56 1.83
N GLY A 98 4.49 4.71 2.49
CA GLY A 98 4.32 5.98 1.81
C GLY A 98 4.36 7.14 2.78
N ASP A 99 4.55 8.33 2.24
CA ASP A 99 4.53 9.57 3.01
C ASP A 99 4.14 10.76 2.11
N VAL A 100 3.83 11.87 2.75
CA VAL A 100 3.41 13.13 2.10
C VAL A 100 4.23 14.30 2.65
N TRP A 101 4.86 15.05 1.75
CA TRP A 101 5.61 16.27 2.04
C TRP A 101 5.06 17.45 1.24
N GLY A 102 4.17 18.21 1.86
CA GLY A 102 3.50 19.34 1.20
C GLY A 102 2.64 18.87 0.03
N MET A 103 3.03 19.22 -1.20
CA MET A 103 2.33 18.82 -2.43
C MET A 103 2.90 17.55 -3.08
N PHE A 104 3.95 16.98 -2.50
CA PHE A 104 4.57 15.75 -2.97
C PHE A 104 4.17 14.59 -2.07
N GLY A 105 4.10 13.40 -2.63
CA GLY A 105 3.92 12.18 -1.86
C GLY A 105 4.43 11.01 -2.67
N TYR A 106 4.71 9.91 -1.98
CA TYR A 106 5.14 8.68 -2.62
C TYR A 106 4.41 7.49 -2.03
N MET A 107 4.40 6.41 -2.79
CA MET A 107 4.04 5.09 -2.29
C MET A 107 5.01 4.06 -2.85
N PHE A 108 5.31 3.08 -2.03
CA PHE A 108 6.04 1.88 -2.39
C PHE A 108 5.22 0.65 -2.00
N ALA A 109 5.32 -0.39 -2.82
CA ALA A 109 4.66 -1.66 -2.59
C ALA A 109 5.63 -2.81 -2.84
N ASP A 110 5.68 -3.74 -1.90
CA ASP A 110 6.33 -5.04 -2.06
C ASP A 110 5.31 -6.16 -1.78
N LEU A 111 4.81 -6.74 -2.87
CA LEU A 111 3.87 -7.86 -2.84
C LEU A 111 4.58 -9.21 -3.03
N ILE A 112 5.92 -9.20 -3.01
CA ILE A 112 6.80 -10.37 -3.20
C ILE A 112 6.62 -11.00 -4.59
N ASP A 113 5.88 -12.10 -4.66
CA ASP A 113 5.54 -12.82 -5.88
C ASP A 113 4.01 -12.87 -5.96
N HIS A 114 3.46 -11.91 -6.70
CA HIS A 114 2.04 -11.61 -6.64
C HIS A 114 1.31 -12.07 -7.89
N GLU A 115 0.42 -13.06 -7.72
CA GLU A 115 -0.53 -13.47 -8.74
C GLU A 115 -1.88 -12.75 -8.55
N TYR A 116 -2.45 -12.27 -9.67
CA TYR A 116 -3.73 -11.58 -9.67
C TYR A 116 -4.52 -11.85 -10.96
N SER A 117 -5.82 -11.57 -10.93
CA SER A 117 -6.70 -11.70 -12.09
C SER A 117 -7.06 -10.32 -12.63
N GLU A 118 -6.96 -10.15 -13.94
CA GLU A 118 -7.30 -8.92 -14.66
C GLU A 118 -8.48 -9.20 -15.59
N GLU A 119 -9.52 -8.37 -15.54
CA GLU A 119 -10.64 -8.42 -16.48
C GLU A 119 -10.30 -7.60 -17.72
N ILE A 120 -10.26 -8.26 -18.87
CA ILE A 120 -9.91 -7.64 -20.14
C ILE A 120 -11.13 -7.70 -21.05
N VAL A 121 -11.53 -6.53 -21.53
CA VAL A 121 -12.59 -6.40 -22.53
C VAL A 121 -12.02 -6.73 -23.90
N GLN A 122 -12.59 -7.73 -24.57
CA GLN A 122 -12.23 -8.09 -25.93
C GLN A 122 -13.42 -7.90 -26.87
N HIS A 123 -13.15 -7.27 -28.01
CA HIS A 123 -14.12 -7.14 -29.09
C HIS A 123 -13.91 -8.28 -30.09
N ARG A 124 -14.87 -9.19 -30.18
CA ARG A 124 -14.83 -10.37 -31.06
C ARG A 124 -15.98 -10.29 -32.08
N PRO A 125 -15.81 -10.77 -33.32
CA PRO A 125 -16.90 -10.83 -34.28
C PRO A 125 -17.99 -11.79 -33.76
N ALA A 126 -19.26 -11.35 -33.79
CA ALA A 126 -20.39 -12.17 -33.36
C ALA A 126 -20.54 -13.40 -34.28
N LYS A 127 -20.94 -14.55 -33.71
CA LYS A 127 -21.20 -15.76 -34.50
C LYS A 127 -22.40 -15.52 -35.43
N ARG A 128 -22.22 -15.79 -36.73
CA ARG A 128 -23.30 -15.72 -37.74
C ARG A 128 -24.37 -16.77 -37.46
N GLY A 129 -25.61 -16.34 -37.26
CA GLY A 129 -26.79 -17.22 -37.36
C GLY A 129 -27.13 -17.50 -38.83
N PRO A 130 -27.85 -18.60 -39.14
CA PRO A 130 -28.08 -19.05 -40.52
C PRO A 130 -28.97 -18.13 -41.38
N ASN A 131 -29.54 -17.05 -40.84
CA ASN A 131 -30.61 -16.28 -41.51
C ASN A 131 -30.44 -14.74 -41.44
N ASN A 132 -29.23 -14.21 -41.27
CA ASN A 132 -29.05 -12.76 -41.10
C ASN A 132 -28.07 -12.15 -42.13
N ASP A 133 -28.61 -11.30 -43.02
CA ASP A 133 -27.91 -10.56 -44.09
C ASP A 133 -27.38 -9.17 -43.63
N GLU A 134 -27.26 -8.92 -42.32
CA GLU A 134 -26.76 -7.65 -41.79
C GLU A 134 -25.29 -7.68 -41.35
N LYS A 135 -24.62 -6.56 -41.63
CA LYS A 135 -23.19 -6.25 -41.42
C LYS A 135 -22.69 -6.62 -40.02
N THR A 136 -21.59 -7.38 -40.02
CA THR A 136 -20.54 -7.50 -38.99
C THR A 136 -20.86 -6.88 -37.62
N SER A 137 -21.69 -7.56 -36.81
CA SER A 137 -21.86 -7.19 -35.42
C SER A 137 -20.63 -7.64 -34.62
N VAL A 138 -20.11 -6.74 -33.79
CA VAL A 138 -18.99 -6.99 -32.88
C VAL A 138 -19.57 -7.21 -31.49
N GLU A 139 -19.28 -8.37 -30.90
CA GLU A 139 -19.66 -8.70 -29.53
C GLU A 139 -18.52 -8.34 -28.58
N THR A 140 -18.87 -7.70 -27.46
CA THR A 140 -17.93 -7.35 -26.40
C THR A 140 -17.97 -8.44 -25.34
N VAL A 141 -16.86 -9.15 -25.17
CA VAL A 141 -16.73 -10.23 -24.18
C VAL A 141 -15.69 -9.84 -23.14
N THR A 142 -16.07 -9.85 -21.87
CA THR A 142 -15.11 -9.71 -20.77
C THR A 142 -14.50 -11.07 -20.45
N ILE A 143 -13.18 -11.15 -20.50
CA ILE A 143 -12.43 -12.35 -20.11
C ILE A 143 -11.58 -12.08 -18.88
N THR A 144 -11.50 -13.05 -17.97
CA THR A 144 -10.61 -12.98 -16.81
C THR A 144 -9.27 -13.64 -17.16
N VAL A 145 -8.17 -12.89 -17.04
CA VAL A 145 -6.82 -13.36 -17.36
C VAL A 145 -5.96 -13.34 -16.09
N LYS A 146 -5.26 -14.44 -15.81
CA LYS A 146 -4.29 -14.51 -14.71
C LYS A 146 -2.98 -13.81 -15.08
N ARG A 147 -2.45 -13.02 -14.16
CA ARG A 147 -1.21 -12.25 -14.24
C ARG A 147 -0.33 -12.57 -13.04
N ARG A 148 0.97 -12.31 -13.18
CA ARG A 148 1.97 -12.47 -12.13
C ARG A 148 2.94 -11.28 -12.19
N ALA A 149 3.26 -10.70 -11.04
CA ALA A 149 4.19 -9.60 -10.89
C ALA A 149 5.18 -9.91 -9.75
N ILE A 150 6.47 -9.78 -10.03
CA ILE A 150 7.55 -10.01 -9.06
C ILE A 150 8.06 -8.66 -8.58
N TYR A 151 7.99 -8.43 -7.27
CA TYR A 151 8.38 -7.21 -6.60
C TYR A 151 9.76 -7.34 -5.95
N VAL A 152 10.47 -6.21 -5.90
CA VAL A 152 11.78 -6.07 -5.24
C VAL A 152 11.59 -5.52 -3.82
N PRO A 153 12.48 -5.84 -2.88
CA PRO A 153 12.45 -5.23 -1.55
C PRO A 153 12.76 -3.73 -1.63
N LEU A 154 12.28 -2.98 -0.62
CA LEU A 154 12.43 -1.54 -0.49
C LEU A 154 13.89 -1.13 -0.56
N GLN A 155 14.76 -1.83 0.16
CA GLN A 155 16.20 -1.55 0.17
C GLN A 155 16.78 -1.53 -1.25
N ASN A 156 16.45 -2.53 -2.08
CA ASN A 156 16.89 -2.59 -3.47
C ASN A 156 16.30 -1.47 -4.33
N ALA A 157 15.05 -1.07 -4.05
CA ALA A 157 14.40 0.01 -4.76
C ALA A 157 15.09 1.36 -4.47
N LEU A 158 15.59 1.59 -3.26
CA LEU A 158 16.25 2.84 -2.83
C LEU A 158 17.76 2.86 -3.11
N SER A 159 18.40 1.68 -3.17
CA SER A 159 19.83 1.52 -3.41
C SER A 159 20.17 1.39 -4.90
N ALA A 160 19.39 1.99 -5.81
CA ALA A 160 19.63 1.91 -7.24
C ALA A 160 21.01 2.49 -7.61
N ASP A 161 21.84 1.69 -8.28
CA ASP A 161 23.16 2.11 -8.78
C ASP A 161 23.03 2.80 -10.14
N TRP A 162 22.96 4.13 -10.11
CA TRP A 162 22.83 4.97 -11.31
C TRP A 162 24.09 5.04 -12.18
N THR A 163 25.21 4.45 -11.75
CA THR A 163 26.41 4.34 -12.60
C THR A 163 26.24 3.25 -13.67
N ARG A 164 25.35 2.29 -13.45
CA ARG A 164 25.05 1.21 -14.40
C ARG A 164 24.46 1.78 -15.70
N PRO A 165 24.96 1.38 -16.89
CA PRO A 165 24.47 1.90 -18.18
C PRO A 165 22.95 1.77 -18.38
N GLU A 166 22.39 0.65 -17.93
CA GLU A 166 20.95 0.34 -18.00
C GLU A 166 20.12 1.39 -17.26
N LEU A 167 20.46 1.68 -15.99
CA LEU A 167 19.75 2.63 -15.14
C LEU A 167 20.04 4.08 -15.54
N ARG A 168 21.25 4.37 -16.01
CA ARG A 168 21.64 5.71 -16.48
C ARG A 168 20.77 6.19 -17.65
N SER A 169 20.37 5.29 -18.55
CA SER A 169 19.43 5.62 -19.63
C SER A 169 18.03 5.97 -19.11
N ARG A 170 17.61 5.33 -18.01
CA ARG A 170 16.31 5.52 -17.36
C ARG A 170 16.28 6.77 -16.50
N LEU A 171 17.42 7.23 -15.98
CA LEU A 171 17.54 8.43 -15.16
C LEU A 171 16.89 9.66 -15.83
N ARG A 172 17.08 9.83 -17.15
CA ARG A 172 16.50 10.95 -17.91
C ARG A 172 14.98 10.86 -18.09
N ARG A 173 14.41 9.67 -17.94
CA ARG A 173 12.97 9.39 -18.09
C ARG A 173 12.28 9.14 -16.73
N GLY A 174 13.07 9.06 -15.66
CA GLY A 174 12.58 8.80 -14.32
C GLY A 174 11.97 10.05 -13.72
N ASP A 175 11.02 9.85 -12.81
CA ASP A 175 10.46 10.95 -12.03
C ASP A 175 11.51 11.48 -11.05
N PRO A 176 11.83 12.79 -11.07
CA PRO A 176 12.80 13.38 -10.14
C PRO A 176 12.44 13.21 -8.66
N SER A 177 11.16 12.99 -8.32
CA SER A 177 10.69 12.78 -6.95
C SER A 177 11.34 11.58 -6.26
N TYR A 178 11.85 10.60 -7.02
CA TYR A 178 12.65 9.50 -6.48
C TYR A 178 13.84 10.01 -5.64
N PHE A 179 14.50 11.09 -6.06
CA PHE A 179 15.65 11.66 -5.37
C PHE A 179 15.27 12.53 -4.17
N VAL A 180 14.02 12.95 -4.07
CA VAL A 180 13.48 13.71 -2.93
C VAL A 180 13.14 12.76 -1.78
N MET A 181 12.80 11.52 -2.09
CA MET A 181 12.52 10.47 -1.10
C MET A 181 13.78 10.01 -0.35
N LYS A 182 14.96 10.13 -0.96
CA LYS A 182 16.24 9.66 -0.43
C LYS A 182 16.95 10.72 0.42
#